data_AF-A0A9Q0NWH6-F1
#
_entry.id   AF-A0A9Q0NWH6-F1
#
_cell.length_a   1.000
_cell.length_b   1.000
_cell.length_c   1.000
_cell.angle_alpha   90.00
_cell.angle_beta   90.00
_cell.angle_gamma   90.00
#
_symmetry.space_group_name_H-M   'P 1'
#
loop_
_entity.id
_entity.type
_entity.pdbx_description
1 polymer ?
#
loop_
_entity_poly.entity_id
_entity_poly.type
_entity_poly.pdbx_seq_one_letter_code
_entity_poly.pdbx_strand_id
1 'polypeptide(L)'
;MACQSKALTLLLSILVVSFCKPSNGAGIAIYWGQDGGEGSLADTCNTGNYQFVNVAFLSSFGNGQTPELNLAGHCDPSAGTCTVFSDQIKSCQSRGIKVLLSIGGGAGSYSLSSADDATQVATYIWNNFLGGQSSSRPLGDAILDGVDFDIEAGSGQFWDDLARALKGFNQQLHLAAAPQCPFPDANLDTAIKTGLFDYVWVQFYNNPQCQYSGDAVKSIKRMEPVDHSSKQSSIPGTTSSFRGSP
;
A
#
# COMPACT_ATOMS: atom_id res chain seq x y z
N MET A 1 -53.01 -16.21 -14.58
CA MET A 1 -51.79 -16.67 -13.87
C MET A 1 -50.46 -16.43 -14.62
N ALA A 2 -50.43 -15.69 -15.75
CA ALA A 2 -49.17 -15.42 -16.47
C ALA A 2 -48.40 -14.16 -16.01
N CYS A 3 -49.04 -13.25 -15.26
CA CYS A 3 -48.43 -11.99 -14.83
C CYS A 3 -47.51 -12.14 -13.59
N GLN A 4 -47.83 -13.09 -12.69
CA GLN A 4 -47.04 -13.33 -11.47
C GLN A 4 -45.66 -13.95 -11.73
N SER A 5 -45.54 -14.79 -12.77
CA SER A 5 -44.27 -15.43 -13.14
C SER A 5 -43.21 -14.44 -13.62
N LYS A 6 -43.62 -13.39 -14.35
CA LYS A 6 -42.73 -12.33 -14.87
C LYS A 6 -42.20 -11.41 -13.77
N ALA A 7 -43.04 -11.09 -12.77
CA ALA A 7 -42.64 -10.28 -11.63
C ALA A 7 -41.62 -11.00 -10.74
N LEU A 8 -41.80 -12.32 -10.54
CA LEU A 8 -40.87 -13.13 -9.76
C LEU A 8 -39.50 -13.29 -10.45
N THR A 9 -39.48 -13.45 -11.79
CA THR A 9 -38.21 -13.50 -12.54
C THR A 9 -37.48 -12.16 -12.51
N LEU A 10 -38.20 -11.05 -12.64
CA LEU A 10 -37.60 -9.70 -12.56
C LEU A 10 -36.99 -9.41 -11.18
N LEU A 11 -37.70 -9.76 -10.10
CA LEU A 11 -37.20 -9.63 -8.73
C LEU A 11 -35.95 -10.48 -8.49
N LEU A 12 -35.94 -11.72 -8.99
CA LEU A 12 -34.79 -12.60 -8.86
C LEU A 12 -33.57 -12.05 -9.62
N SER A 13 -33.78 -11.48 -10.82
CA SER A 13 -32.70 -10.84 -11.58
C SER A 13 -32.15 -9.58 -10.90
N ILE A 14 -32.97 -8.75 -10.26
CA ILE A 14 -32.49 -7.57 -9.52
C ILE A 14 -31.67 -7.99 -8.29
N LEU A 15 -32.11 -9.03 -7.57
CA LEU A 15 -31.35 -9.61 -6.45
C LEU A 15 -29.97 -10.13 -6.90
N VAL A 16 -29.91 -10.86 -8.02
CA VAL A 16 -28.64 -11.38 -8.56
C VAL A 16 -27.69 -10.25 -8.95
N VAL A 17 -28.20 -9.17 -9.56
CA VAL A 17 -27.38 -7.99 -9.92
C VAL A 17 -26.89 -7.25 -8.67
N SER A 18 -27.67 -7.20 -7.58
CA SER A 18 -27.21 -6.65 -6.28
C SER A 18 -26.12 -7.49 -5.60
N PHE A 19 -26.03 -8.79 -5.89
CA PHE A 19 -24.95 -9.65 -5.41
C PHE A 19 -23.69 -9.59 -6.30
N CYS A 20 -23.81 -9.16 -7.55
CA CYS A 20 -22.66 -8.83 -8.39
C CYS A 20 -22.07 -7.48 -7.96
N LYS A 21 -21.15 -7.52 -7.00
CA LYS A 21 -20.23 -6.37 -6.82
C LYS A 21 -19.54 -6.12 -8.15
N PRO A 22 -19.52 -4.88 -8.68
CA PRO A 22 -18.71 -4.58 -9.84
C PRO A 22 -17.27 -4.98 -9.52
N SER A 23 -16.69 -5.86 -10.35
CA SER A 23 -15.25 -6.06 -10.36
C SER A 23 -14.67 -4.80 -10.99
N ASN A 24 -14.51 -3.76 -10.19
CA ASN A 24 -13.63 -2.67 -10.56
C ASN A 24 -12.24 -3.30 -10.68
N GLY A 25 -11.64 -3.25 -11.86
CA GLY A 25 -10.24 -3.64 -12.01
C GLY A 25 -9.41 -2.93 -10.95
N ALA A 26 -8.44 -3.64 -10.35
CA ALA A 26 -7.53 -3.02 -9.40
C ALA A 26 -6.87 -1.80 -10.07
N GLY A 27 -6.88 -0.66 -9.38
CA GLY A 27 -6.26 0.56 -9.88
C GLY A 27 -4.76 0.39 -10.10
N ILE A 28 -4.20 1.19 -11.00
CA ILE A 28 -2.76 1.23 -11.22
C ILE A 28 -2.15 2.10 -10.11
N ALA A 29 -1.13 1.55 -9.43
CA ALA A 29 -0.25 2.28 -8.54
C ALA A 29 1.06 2.61 -9.26
N ILE A 30 1.60 3.80 -9.05
CA ILE A 30 2.86 4.25 -9.67
C ILE A 30 3.77 4.87 -8.61
N TYR A 31 5.08 4.66 -8.76
CA TYR A 31 6.10 5.37 -8.00
C TYR A 31 6.51 6.63 -8.77
N TRP A 32 6.59 7.76 -8.08
CA TRP A 32 7.01 9.04 -8.63
C TRP A 32 8.04 9.70 -7.70
N GLY A 33 9.07 10.34 -8.26
CA GLY A 33 10.00 11.18 -7.52
C GLY A 33 11.46 10.76 -7.63
N GLN A 34 11.81 9.75 -8.43
CA GLN A 34 13.17 9.22 -8.53
C GLN A 34 13.89 9.56 -9.85
N ASP A 35 13.26 10.32 -10.74
CA ASP A 35 13.89 10.86 -11.95
C ASP A 35 13.40 12.29 -12.24
N GLY A 36 14.29 13.28 -12.20
CA GLY A 36 13.93 14.68 -12.48
C GLY A 36 13.38 14.92 -13.89
N GLY A 37 13.54 13.97 -14.81
CA GLY A 37 12.97 13.98 -16.16
C GLY A 37 11.57 13.34 -16.27
N GLU A 38 11.01 12.77 -15.21
CA GLU A 38 9.73 12.01 -15.24
C GLU A 38 8.47 12.90 -15.32
N GLY A 39 8.65 14.23 -15.32
CA GLY A 39 7.56 15.20 -15.29
C GLY A 39 7.06 15.49 -13.87
N SER A 40 6.11 16.42 -13.77
CA SER A 40 5.59 16.83 -12.46
C SER A 40 4.64 15.79 -11.85
N LEU A 41 4.44 15.85 -10.53
CA LEU A 41 3.43 15.05 -9.85
C LEU A 41 2.03 15.37 -10.38
N ALA A 42 1.76 16.64 -10.67
CA ALA A 42 0.52 17.06 -11.31
C ALA A 42 0.31 16.43 -12.70
N ASP A 43 1.35 16.39 -13.55
CA ASP A 43 1.27 15.75 -14.87
C ASP A 43 0.97 14.26 -14.76
N THR A 44 1.66 13.57 -13.83
CA THR A 44 1.41 12.16 -13.50
C THR A 44 -0.07 11.94 -13.16
N CYS A 45 -0.64 12.77 -12.28
CA CYS A 45 -2.05 12.68 -11.89
C CYS A 45 -3.02 13.09 -13.00
N ASN A 46 -2.61 13.98 -13.91
CA ASN A 46 -3.42 14.43 -15.04
C ASN A 46 -3.55 13.38 -16.15
N THR A 47 -2.72 12.33 -16.14
CA THR A 47 -2.83 11.23 -17.11
C THR A 47 -4.16 10.49 -17.04
N GLY A 48 -4.79 10.45 -15.86
CA GLY A 48 -5.99 9.65 -15.61
C GLY A 48 -5.74 8.14 -15.53
N ASN A 49 -4.48 7.70 -15.51
CA ASN A 49 -4.11 6.28 -15.52
C ASN A 49 -4.03 5.66 -14.12
N TYR A 50 -3.78 6.48 -13.09
CA TYR A 50 -3.39 6.00 -11.76
C TYR A 50 -4.48 6.23 -10.73
N GLN A 51 -4.66 5.26 -9.81
CA GLN A 51 -5.48 5.42 -8.60
C GLN A 51 -4.63 5.67 -7.36
N PHE A 52 -3.33 5.35 -7.43
CA PHE A 52 -2.37 5.52 -6.35
C PHE A 52 -1.07 6.10 -6.91
N VAL A 53 -0.49 7.05 -6.17
CA VAL A 53 0.86 7.56 -6.41
C VAL A 53 1.67 7.43 -5.13
N ASN A 54 2.77 6.70 -5.20
CA ASN A 54 3.73 6.55 -4.11
C ASN A 54 4.85 7.59 -4.33
N VAL A 55 4.89 8.60 -3.46
CA VAL A 55 5.92 9.65 -3.49
C VAL A 55 7.20 9.08 -2.88
N ALA A 56 8.19 8.88 -3.73
CA ALA A 56 9.38 8.10 -3.49
C ALA A 56 10.61 9.02 -3.41
N PHE A 57 11.39 9.07 -2.32
CA PHE A 57 11.28 8.29 -1.08
C PHE A 57 11.64 9.11 0.15
N LEU A 58 11.12 8.73 1.32
CA LEU A 58 11.81 8.99 2.59
C LEU A 58 12.89 7.90 2.75
N SER A 59 14.11 8.21 2.32
CA SER A 59 15.18 7.22 2.12
C SER A 59 16.21 7.17 3.25
N SER A 60 16.16 8.11 4.19
CA SER A 60 17.02 8.09 5.40
C SER A 60 16.14 8.27 6.62
N PHE A 61 16.22 7.39 7.61
CA PHE A 61 15.50 7.49 8.89
C PHE A 61 15.91 6.40 9.89
N GLY A 62 15.48 6.58 11.14
CA GLY A 62 15.66 5.62 12.23
C GLY A 62 17.12 5.49 12.68
N ASN A 63 17.35 4.71 13.74
CA ASN A 63 18.64 4.59 14.41
C ASN A 63 19.24 5.96 14.82
N GLY A 64 18.39 6.86 15.28
CA GLY A 64 18.77 8.23 15.70
C GLY A 64 19.07 9.21 14.56
N GLN A 65 18.88 8.82 13.30
CA GLN A 65 19.06 9.71 12.16
C GLN A 65 17.90 10.71 12.03
N THR A 66 18.21 11.90 11.54
CA THR A 66 17.17 12.86 11.12
C THR A 66 16.57 12.36 9.81
N PRO A 67 15.24 12.15 9.71
CA PRO A 67 14.68 11.60 8.49
C PRO A 67 14.78 12.57 7.31
N GLU A 68 15.12 12.05 6.13
CA GLU A 68 15.37 12.84 4.93
C GLU A 68 14.56 12.32 3.74
N LEU A 69 13.85 13.25 3.09
CA LEU A 69 13.15 13.01 1.84
C LEU A 69 14.14 13.14 0.68
N ASN A 70 14.11 12.24 -0.28
CA ASN A 70 14.88 12.33 -1.51
C ASN A 70 13.92 12.22 -2.69
N LEU A 71 13.74 13.32 -3.43
CA LEU A 71 12.96 13.36 -4.68
C LEU A 71 13.88 13.57 -5.91
N ALA A 72 15.07 12.97 -5.88
CA ALA A 72 16.07 13.07 -6.94
C ALA A 72 16.29 14.52 -7.42
N GLY A 73 16.03 14.80 -8.70
CA GLY A 73 16.21 16.10 -9.32
C GLY A 73 15.03 17.07 -9.18
N HIS A 74 13.93 16.68 -8.50
CA HIS A 74 12.69 17.47 -8.46
C HIS A 74 12.76 18.66 -7.51
N CYS A 75 13.47 18.51 -6.39
CA CYS A 75 13.62 19.56 -5.38
C CYS A 75 14.76 19.24 -4.41
N ASP A 76 15.17 20.27 -3.66
CA ASP A 76 16.05 20.17 -2.49
C ASP A 76 15.21 20.36 -1.20
N PRO A 77 15.02 19.30 -0.39
CA PRO A 77 14.29 19.38 0.88
C PRO A 77 15.02 20.20 1.94
N SER A 78 16.37 20.21 1.94
CA SER A 78 17.16 20.99 2.91
C SER A 78 16.99 22.50 2.68
N ALA A 79 16.76 22.89 1.42
CA ALA A 79 16.41 24.26 1.03
C ALA A 79 14.90 24.55 1.09
N GLY A 80 14.06 23.59 1.50
CA GLY A 80 12.60 23.76 1.60
C GLY A 80 11.85 23.89 0.27
N THR A 81 12.53 23.61 -0.85
CA THR A 81 11.96 23.78 -2.20
C THR A 81 10.92 22.73 -2.56
N CYS A 82 10.89 21.60 -1.84
CA CYS A 82 9.91 20.52 -2.04
C CYS A 82 8.48 20.88 -1.62
N THR A 83 8.29 22.00 -0.89
CA THR A 83 6.96 22.47 -0.46
C THR A 83 6.03 22.81 -1.63
N VAL A 84 6.60 23.07 -2.82
CA VAL A 84 5.86 23.29 -4.07
C VAL A 84 4.94 22.12 -4.45
N PHE A 85 5.25 20.90 -3.98
CA PHE A 85 4.43 19.73 -4.27
C PHE A 85 3.14 19.66 -3.46
N SER A 86 2.96 20.50 -2.43
CA SER A 86 1.73 20.52 -1.62
C SER A 86 0.46 20.68 -2.48
N ASP A 87 0.45 21.66 -3.37
CA ASP A 87 -0.70 21.94 -4.24
C ASP A 87 -0.90 20.83 -5.29
N GLN A 88 0.19 20.20 -5.75
CA GLN A 88 0.11 19.09 -6.70
C GLN A 88 -0.49 17.84 -6.03
N ILE A 89 -0.08 17.53 -4.80
CA ILE A 89 -0.65 16.46 -3.99
C ILE A 89 -2.16 16.68 -3.81
N LYS A 90 -2.56 17.87 -3.36
CA LYS A 90 -3.99 18.22 -3.20
C LYS A 90 -4.76 18.12 -4.52
N SER A 91 -4.12 18.47 -5.65
CA SER A 91 -4.72 18.31 -6.98
C SER A 91 -4.96 16.84 -7.33
N CYS A 92 -3.99 15.95 -7.08
CA CYS A 92 -4.14 14.51 -7.23
C CYS A 92 -5.30 13.98 -6.37
N GLN A 93 -5.33 14.36 -5.09
CA GLN A 93 -6.37 13.95 -4.14
C GLN A 93 -7.76 14.42 -4.56
N SER A 94 -7.90 15.63 -5.10
CA SER A 94 -9.18 16.15 -5.61
C SER A 94 -9.74 15.34 -6.78
N ARG A 95 -8.89 14.55 -7.46
CA ARG A 95 -9.25 13.63 -8.55
C ARG A 95 -9.53 12.22 -8.06
N GLY A 96 -9.49 11.98 -6.74
CA GLY A 96 -9.68 10.67 -6.14
C GLY A 96 -8.44 9.76 -6.17
N ILE A 97 -7.28 10.29 -6.54
CA ILE A 97 -6.00 9.57 -6.52
C ILE A 97 -5.46 9.63 -5.10
N LYS A 98 -5.12 8.47 -4.52
CA LYS A 98 -4.46 8.40 -3.21
C LYS A 98 -2.97 8.66 -3.37
N VAL A 99 -2.43 9.56 -2.57
CA VAL A 99 -1.01 9.88 -2.57
C VAL A 99 -0.39 9.40 -1.27
N LEU A 100 0.53 8.44 -1.34
CA LEU A 100 1.18 7.83 -0.20
C LEU A 100 2.65 8.28 -0.12
N LEU A 101 3.17 8.44 1.09
CA LEU A 101 4.62 8.56 1.29
C LEU A 101 5.24 7.17 1.18
N SER A 102 6.19 6.97 0.27
CA SER A 102 6.98 5.73 0.26
C SER A 102 8.23 5.87 1.11
N ILE A 103 8.43 4.94 2.04
CA ILE A 103 9.60 4.85 2.90
C ILE A 103 10.51 3.72 2.41
N GLY A 104 11.82 3.96 2.44
CA GLY A 104 12.82 2.98 2.02
C GLY A 104 13.35 3.22 0.61
N GLY A 105 13.13 2.26 -0.29
CA GLY A 105 13.64 2.19 -1.65
C GLY A 105 14.94 1.40 -1.79
N GLY A 106 15.38 1.14 -3.02
CA GLY A 106 16.59 0.34 -3.30
C GLY A 106 17.92 1.00 -2.90
N ALA A 107 17.90 2.25 -2.46
CA ALA A 107 19.06 2.99 -1.95
C ALA A 107 18.64 3.91 -0.79
N GLY A 108 19.57 4.18 0.13
CA GLY A 108 19.32 5.05 1.29
C GLY A 108 19.99 4.54 2.56
N SER A 109 19.71 5.21 3.69
CA SER A 109 20.15 4.82 5.03
C SER A 109 18.97 4.76 5.97
N TYR A 110 18.17 3.70 5.85
CA TYR A 110 17.00 3.46 6.69
C TYR A 110 17.16 2.18 7.48
N SER A 111 16.76 2.22 8.75
CA SER A 111 16.71 1.04 9.63
C SER A 111 15.84 1.33 10.85
N LEU A 112 15.38 0.29 11.53
CA LEU A 112 14.74 0.40 12.84
C LEU A 112 15.56 -0.40 13.84
N SER A 113 15.98 0.26 14.93
CA SER A 113 16.84 -0.34 15.96
C SER A 113 16.04 -0.96 17.12
N SER A 114 14.77 -0.56 17.28
CA SER A 114 13.86 -1.04 18.33
C SER A 114 12.41 -0.67 18.01
N ALA A 115 11.45 -1.21 18.77
CA ALA A 115 10.04 -0.79 18.70
C ALA A 115 9.85 0.69 19.11
N ASP A 116 10.69 1.21 20.01
CA ASP A 116 10.67 2.62 20.40
C ASP A 116 11.16 3.52 19.25
N ASP A 117 12.19 3.08 18.52
CA ASP A 117 12.68 3.75 17.30
C ASP A 117 11.60 3.73 16.20
N ALA A 118 10.92 2.60 16.01
CA ALA A 118 9.75 2.51 15.13
C ALA A 118 8.65 3.50 15.49
N THR A 119 8.37 3.67 16.79
CA THR A 119 7.37 4.64 17.28
C THR A 119 7.82 6.09 17.04
N GLN A 120 9.12 6.38 17.20
CA GLN A 120 9.69 7.70 16.91
C GLN A 120 9.59 8.03 15.42
N VAL A 121 9.92 7.09 14.54
CA VAL A 121 9.76 7.23 13.09
C VAL A 121 8.29 7.42 12.72
N ALA A 122 7.37 6.64 13.30
CA ALA A 122 5.93 6.79 13.08
C ALA A 122 5.45 8.20 13.46
N THR A 123 5.91 8.70 14.61
CA THR A 123 5.57 10.05 15.12
C THR A 123 6.10 11.13 14.18
N TYR A 124 7.33 10.97 13.68
CA TYR A 124 7.90 11.89 12.70
C TYR A 124 7.06 11.91 11.41
N ILE A 125 6.74 10.75 10.85
CA ILE A 125 5.93 10.63 9.63
C ILE A 125 4.55 11.28 9.86
N TRP A 126 3.91 10.98 11.00
CA TRP A 126 2.61 11.54 11.35
C TRP A 126 2.61 13.07 11.35
N ASN A 127 3.60 13.67 12.02
CA ASN A 127 3.70 15.11 12.20
C ASN A 127 4.13 15.88 10.95
N ASN A 128 4.95 15.26 10.09
CA ASN A 128 5.56 15.95 8.95
C ASN A 128 4.85 15.69 7.61
N PHE A 129 4.08 14.61 7.49
CA PHE A 129 3.47 14.20 6.22
C PHE A 129 1.98 13.85 6.32
N LEU A 130 1.50 13.48 7.51
CA LEU A 130 0.11 13.07 7.73
C LEU A 130 -0.63 14.11 8.59
N GLY A 131 -1.59 13.67 9.41
CA GLY A 131 -2.52 14.53 10.15
C GLY A 131 -1.96 15.21 11.40
N GLY A 132 -0.69 14.99 11.74
CA GLY A 132 -0.02 15.68 12.83
C GLY A 132 0.41 17.11 12.45
N GLN A 133 1.18 17.75 13.33
CA GLN A 133 1.61 19.14 13.17
C GLN A 133 3.13 19.26 13.26
N SER A 134 3.72 20.08 12.40
CA SER A 134 5.15 20.40 12.37
C SER A 134 5.32 21.80 11.79
N SER A 135 6.29 22.57 12.28
CA SER A 135 6.60 23.91 11.77
C SER A 135 7.29 23.89 10.40
N SER A 136 7.83 22.75 9.98
CA SER A 136 8.65 22.61 8.78
C SER A 136 8.37 21.28 8.08
N ARG A 137 7.20 21.17 7.46
CA ARG A 137 6.78 19.97 6.72
C ARG A 137 7.48 19.89 5.36
N PRO A 138 8.19 18.79 5.02
CA PRO A 138 8.98 18.71 3.79
C PRO A 138 8.18 18.92 2.49
N LEU A 139 6.93 18.44 2.45
CA LEU A 139 6.01 18.57 1.32
C LEU A 139 4.95 19.65 1.53
N GLY A 140 5.19 20.58 2.46
CA GLY A 140 4.24 21.63 2.81
C GLY A 140 3.04 21.12 3.62
N ASP A 141 1.92 21.83 3.52
CA ASP A 141 0.72 21.62 4.34
C ASP A 141 -0.22 20.52 3.81
N ALA A 142 0.12 19.86 2.70
CA ALA A 142 -0.61 18.70 2.24
C ALA A 142 -0.56 17.57 3.27
N ILE A 143 -1.68 16.85 3.39
CA ILE A 143 -1.83 15.68 4.26
C ILE A 143 -1.93 14.48 3.33
N LEU A 144 -0.93 13.59 3.37
CA LEU A 144 -0.92 12.39 2.54
C LEU A 144 -1.95 11.36 3.03
N ASP A 145 -2.37 10.49 2.11
CA ASP A 145 -3.43 9.50 2.35
C ASP A 145 -2.92 8.27 3.12
N GLY A 146 -1.61 8.06 3.15
CA GLY A 146 -1.02 6.82 3.65
C GLY A 146 0.50 6.76 3.62
N VAL A 147 1.00 5.58 4.01
CA VAL A 147 2.42 5.24 4.00
C VAL A 147 2.60 3.92 3.26
N ASP A 148 3.49 3.92 2.29
CA ASP A 148 3.98 2.75 1.58
C ASP A 148 5.32 2.29 2.15
N PHE A 149 5.43 1.01 2.45
CA PHE A 149 6.64 0.35 2.95
C PHE A 149 7.35 -0.35 1.80
N ASP A 150 8.31 0.33 1.21
CA ASP A 150 9.22 -0.22 0.19
C ASP A 150 10.57 -0.57 0.83
N ILE A 151 10.57 -1.61 1.66
CA ILE A 151 11.74 -2.00 2.44
C ILE A 151 12.48 -3.13 1.71
N GLU A 152 13.59 -2.78 1.07
CA GLU A 152 14.36 -3.72 0.23
C GLU A 152 15.64 -4.25 0.90
N ALA A 153 16.06 -3.65 2.03
CA ALA A 153 17.26 -4.05 2.75
C ALA A 153 17.11 -3.93 4.28
N GLY A 154 18.03 -4.55 5.02
CA GLY A 154 18.12 -4.45 6.48
C GLY A 154 17.71 -5.71 7.22
N SER A 155 17.28 -5.56 8.48
CA SER A 155 17.06 -6.67 9.42
C SER A 155 15.67 -7.31 9.35
N GLY A 156 14.72 -6.73 8.61
CA GLY A 156 13.30 -7.13 8.61
C GLY A 156 12.58 -6.99 9.96
N GLN A 157 13.23 -6.41 10.97
CA GLN A 157 12.69 -6.25 12.31
C GLN A 157 11.96 -4.90 12.48
N PHE A 158 10.97 -4.88 13.38
CA PHE A 158 10.24 -3.69 13.85
C PHE A 158 9.38 -2.96 12.80
N TRP A 159 9.34 -3.39 11.55
CA TRP A 159 8.44 -2.84 10.53
C TRP A 159 6.96 -3.06 10.88
N ASP A 160 6.65 -4.14 11.60
CA ASP A 160 5.34 -4.43 12.14
C ASP A 160 4.98 -3.50 13.32
N ASP A 161 5.95 -3.12 14.15
CA ASP A 161 5.80 -2.07 15.17
C ASP A 161 5.53 -0.70 14.53
N LEU A 162 6.26 -0.35 13.47
CA LEU A 162 6.02 0.89 12.72
C LEU A 162 4.61 0.92 12.13
N ALA A 163 4.15 -0.17 11.51
CA ALA A 163 2.80 -0.29 10.98
C ALA A 163 1.73 -0.15 12.06
N ARG A 164 1.91 -0.80 13.22
CA ARG A 164 1.01 -0.67 14.39
C ARG A 164 0.97 0.76 14.91
N ALA A 165 2.12 1.41 15.05
CA ALA A 165 2.22 2.79 15.54
C ALA A 165 1.50 3.77 14.60
N LEU A 166 1.68 3.65 13.28
CA LEU A 166 1.00 4.48 12.28
C LEU A 166 -0.52 4.32 12.33
N LYS A 167 -1.04 3.08 12.37
CA LYS A 167 -2.49 2.84 12.55
C LYS A 167 -2.97 3.35 13.92
N GLY A 168 -2.12 3.35 14.94
CA GLY A 168 -2.40 3.92 16.25
C GLY A 168 -2.78 5.40 16.21
N PHE A 169 -2.17 6.19 15.31
CA PHE A 169 -2.55 7.60 15.11
C PHE A 169 -3.89 7.74 14.37
N ASN A 170 -4.11 6.93 13.34
CA ASN A 170 -5.36 6.91 12.59
C ASN A 170 -5.62 5.53 11.99
N GLN A 171 -6.69 4.87 12.44
CA GLN A 171 -7.08 3.54 11.96
C GLN A 171 -7.50 3.52 10.48
N GLN A 172 -7.88 4.67 9.92
CA GLN A 172 -8.30 4.83 8.52
C GLN A 172 -7.12 5.16 7.59
N LEU A 173 -5.92 5.39 8.14
CA LEU A 173 -4.72 5.67 7.34
C LEU A 173 -4.42 4.50 6.41
N HIS A 174 -4.19 4.75 5.12
CA HIS A 174 -3.82 3.67 4.20
C HIS A 174 -2.38 3.22 4.47
N LEU A 175 -2.19 1.92 4.67
CA LEU A 175 -0.87 1.32 4.68
C LEU A 175 -0.69 0.42 3.47
N ALA A 176 0.46 0.54 2.82
CA ALA A 176 0.82 -0.31 1.71
C ALA A 176 2.22 -0.90 1.87
N ALA A 177 2.48 -2.00 1.17
CA ALA A 177 3.75 -2.70 1.21
C ALA A 177 4.20 -3.11 -0.20
N ALA A 178 5.51 -3.03 -0.45
CA ALA A 178 6.16 -3.42 -1.69
C ALA A 178 7.12 -4.61 -1.50
N PRO A 179 6.65 -5.79 -1.03
CA PRO A 179 7.54 -6.94 -0.86
C PRO A 179 8.13 -7.39 -2.19
N GLN A 180 9.34 -7.93 -2.14
CA GLN A 180 9.93 -8.64 -3.26
C GLN A 180 9.13 -9.93 -3.51
N CYS A 181 9.21 -10.48 -4.73
CA CYS A 181 8.44 -11.70 -5.05
C CYS A 181 8.84 -13.00 -4.33
N PRO A 182 10.08 -13.25 -3.86
CA PRO A 182 10.34 -14.46 -3.06
C PRO A 182 9.54 -14.44 -1.76
N PHE A 183 8.82 -15.54 -1.50
CA PHE A 183 7.94 -15.67 -0.35
C PHE A 183 8.47 -16.72 0.64
N PRO A 184 8.48 -16.46 1.97
CA PRO A 184 8.14 -15.18 2.60
C PRO A 184 9.16 -14.08 2.27
N ASP A 185 8.71 -12.82 2.24
CA ASP A 185 9.59 -11.66 2.03
C ASP A 185 10.52 -11.46 3.24
N ALA A 186 11.81 -11.22 2.99
CA ALA A 186 12.80 -11.15 4.06
C ALA A 186 12.63 -9.94 4.99
N ASN A 187 12.03 -8.85 4.50
CA ASN A 187 11.94 -7.59 5.23
C ASN A 187 10.53 -7.33 5.78
N LEU A 188 9.49 -7.71 5.03
CA LEU A 188 8.11 -7.28 5.25
C LEU A 188 7.17 -8.41 5.69
N ASP A 189 7.60 -9.67 5.72
CA ASP A 189 6.72 -10.80 6.09
C ASP A 189 6.04 -10.60 7.46
N THR A 190 6.80 -10.21 8.49
CA THR A 190 6.25 -9.96 9.84
C THR A 190 5.25 -8.80 9.83
N ALA A 191 5.54 -7.73 9.09
CA ALA A 191 4.66 -6.57 8.97
C ALA A 191 3.36 -6.92 8.23
N ILE A 192 3.45 -7.61 7.10
CA ILE A 192 2.30 -8.04 6.30
C ILE A 192 1.38 -8.97 7.11
N LYS A 193 1.96 -9.91 7.88
CA LYS A 193 1.20 -10.84 8.74
C LYS A 193 0.36 -10.18 9.83
N THR A 194 0.60 -8.91 10.15
CA THR A 194 -0.28 -8.15 11.06
C THR A 194 -1.70 -7.97 10.50
N GLY A 195 -1.87 -8.03 9.18
CA GLY A 195 -3.14 -7.75 8.51
C GLY A 195 -3.53 -6.26 8.50
N LEU A 196 -2.58 -5.36 8.76
CA LEU A 196 -2.82 -3.91 8.79
C LEU A 196 -2.66 -3.21 7.43
N PHE A 197 -2.05 -3.88 6.45
CA PHE A 197 -1.80 -3.32 5.13
C PHE A 197 -3.05 -3.45 4.25
N ASP A 198 -3.48 -2.32 3.70
CA ASP A 198 -4.62 -2.20 2.79
C ASP A 198 -4.25 -2.62 1.37
N TYR A 199 -2.98 -2.41 0.99
CA TYR A 199 -2.46 -2.69 -0.35
C TYR A 199 -1.12 -3.43 -0.26
N VAL A 200 -0.89 -4.39 -1.16
CA VAL A 200 0.39 -5.09 -1.29
C VAL A 200 0.71 -5.20 -2.78
N TRP A 201 1.74 -4.51 -3.24
CA TRP A 201 2.22 -4.55 -4.62
C TRP A 201 3.53 -5.33 -4.70
N VAL A 202 3.39 -6.64 -4.89
CA VAL A 202 4.53 -7.56 -4.99
C VAL A 202 5.40 -7.19 -6.21
N GLN A 203 6.70 -7.01 -5.97
CA GLN A 203 7.68 -6.68 -7.01
C GLN A 203 8.06 -7.93 -7.81
N PHE A 204 7.39 -8.19 -8.94
CA PHE A 204 7.66 -9.33 -9.83
C PHE A 204 8.81 -9.10 -10.82
N TYR A 205 9.90 -8.48 -10.36
CA TYR A 205 11.11 -8.21 -11.13
C TYR A 205 12.36 -8.36 -10.24
N ASN A 206 13.55 -8.32 -10.85
CA ASN A 206 14.87 -8.46 -10.20
C ASN A 206 15.10 -9.75 -9.40
N ASN A 207 14.25 -10.77 -9.59
CA ASN A 207 14.22 -12.01 -8.83
C ASN A 207 13.94 -13.21 -9.76
N PRO A 208 14.96 -13.87 -10.32
CA PRO A 208 14.81 -14.92 -11.33
C PRO A 208 13.85 -16.07 -10.94
N GLN A 209 13.74 -16.35 -9.64
CA GLN A 209 12.88 -17.40 -9.08
C GLN A 209 11.38 -17.11 -9.13
N CYS A 210 10.95 -15.86 -9.34
CA CYS A 210 9.53 -15.48 -9.32
C CYS A 210 9.17 -14.34 -10.28
N GLN A 211 10.14 -13.77 -11.00
CA GLN A 211 9.88 -12.82 -12.09
C GLN A 211 9.39 -13.52 -13.36
N TYR A 212 8.85 -12.72 -14.29
CA TYR A 212 8.56 -13.19 -15.64
C TYR A 212 9.86 -13.54 -16.40
N SER A 213 9.89 -14.71 -17.03
CA SER A 213 11.06 -15.22 -17.78
C SER A 213 10.77 -15.57 -19.24
N GLY A 214 9.68 -15.04 -19.81
CA GLY A 214 9.29 -15.29 -21.21
C GLY A 214 8.25 -16.40 -21.41
N ASP A 215 8.10 -17.32 -20.45
CA ASP A 215 7.13 -18.42 -20.47
C ASP A 215 5.97 -18.16 -19.48
N ALA A 216 4.87 -17.55 -19.95
CA ALA A 216 3.71 -17.20 -19.10
C ALA A 216 3.11 -18.40 -18.34
N VAL A 217 3.21 -19.62 -18.90
CA VAL A 217 2.68 -20.86 -18.30
C VAL A 217 3.44 -21.31 -17.04
N LYS A 218 4.73 -20.96 -16.91
CA LYS A 218 5.54 -21.26 -15.70
C LYS A 218 5.38 -20.21 -14.59
N SER A 219 4.93 -19.01 -14.95
CA SER A 219 4.75 -17.88 -14.02
C SER A 219 3.43 -17.99 -13.25
N ILE A 220 2.33 -18.39 -13.91
CA ILE A 220 0.99 -18.49 -13.30
C ILE A 220 0.91 -19.61 -12.25
N LYS A 221 1.69 -20.68 -12.39
CA LYS A 221 1.71 -21.80 -11.41
C LYS A 221 2.29 -21.46 -10.04
N ARG A 222 2.90 -20.27 -9.85
CA ARG A 222 3.56 -19.87 -8.60
C ARG A 222 2.77 -18.86 -7.77
N MET A 223 1.67 -18.33 -8.29
CA MET A 223 0.70 -17.55 -7.53
C MET A 223 -0.36 -18.49 -6.97
N GLU A 224 -0.01 -19.29 -5.96
CA GLU A 224 -1.05 -19.96 -5.18
C GLU A 224 -1.80 -18.92 -4.33
N PRO A 225 -3.14 -18.96 -4.26
CA PRO A 225 -3.89 -18.10 -3.36
C PRO A 225 -3.44 -18.31 -1.92
N VAL A 226 -3.21 -17.23 -1.19
CA VAL A 226 -3.09 -17.29 0.28
C VAL A 226 -4.43 -17.79 0.81
N ASP A 227 -4.44 -19.02 1.33
CA ASP A 227 -5.63 -19.64 1.88
C ASP A 227 -6.03 -18.94 3.19
N HIS A 228 -7.12 -18.16 3.13
CA HIS A 228 -7.75 -17.54 4.30
C HIS A 228 -8.67 -18.50 5.09
N SER A 229 -8.71 -19.81 4.77
CA SER A 229 -9.61 -20.78 5.41
C SER A 229 -9.34 -21.01 6.91
N SER A 230 -8.19 -20.60 7.45
CA SER A 230 -7.82 -20.86 8.85
C SER A 230 -8.57 -20.03 9.90
N LYS A 231 -9.42 -19.06 9.52
CA LYS A 231 -10.17 -18.21 10.47
C LYS A 231 -11.64 -18.57 10.69
N GLN A 232 -12.12 -19.72 10.20
CA GLN A 232 -13.50 -20.15 10.42
C GLN A 232 -13.62 -21.55 11.04
N SER A 233 -13.09 -21.71 12.26
CA SER A 233 -13.41 -22.86 13.09
C SER A 233 -13.41 -22.51 14.58
N SER A 234 -14.48 -21.86 15.04
CA SER A 234 -14.91 -21.90 16.44
C SER A 234 -16.28 -21.22 16.63
N ILE A 235 -17.34 -21.84 16.10
CA ILE A 235 -18.69 -21.69 16.68
C ILE A 235 -19.24 -23.11 16.89
N PRO A 236 -19.40 -23.59 18.14
CA PRO A 236 -19.94 -24.91 18.41
C PRO A 236 -21.47 -24.90 18.28
N GLY A 237 -21.99 -25.85 17.49
CA GLY A 237 -23.37 -26.31 17.60
C GLY A 237 -24.26 -25.98 16.41
N THR A 238 -24.31 -26.87 15.43
CA THR A 238 -25.57 -27.55 15.05
C THR A 238 -25.27 -28.70 14.08
N THR A 239 -25.72 -29.88 14.47
CA THR A 239 -25.75 -31.12 13.69
C THR A 239 -26.64 -30.99 12.47
N SER A 240 -26.18 -31.40 11.29
CA SER A 240 -27.02 -32.19 10.38
C SER A 240 -26.16 -33.05 9.45
N SER A 241 -26.52 -34.33 9.38
CA SER A 241 -25.91 -35.36 8.55
C SER A 241 -26.48 -35.31 7.15
N PHE A 242 -25.72 -35.62 6.10
CA PHE A 242 -26.25 -36.43 4.99
C PHE A 242 -25.15 -37.25 4.30
N ARG A 243 -25.43 -38.55 4.19
CA ARG A 243 -24.73 -39.60 3.43
C ARG A 243 -24.89 -39.39 1.92
N GLY A 244 -23.94 -39.92 1.15
CA GLY A 244 -24.20 -40.41 -0.21
C GLY A 244 -22.94 -40.76 -1.01
N SER A 245 -22.44 -41.99 -0.84
CA SER A 245 -21.69 -42.74 -1.88
C SER A 245 -22.69 -43.31 -2.91
N PRO A 246 -22.31 -44.01 -4.00
CA PRO A 246 -21.09 -44.79 -4.25
C PRO A 246 -19.93 -43.99 -4.85
#